data_AF-A0A1Q5ULZ1-F1
#
_entry.id   AF-A0A1Q5ULZ1-F1
#
_cell.length_a   1.000
_cell.length_b   1.000
_cell.length_c   1.000
_cell.angle_alpha   90.00
_cell.angle_beta   90.00
_cell.angle_gamma   90.00
#
_symmetry.space_group_name_H-M   'P 1'
#
loop_
_entity.id
_entity.type
_entity.pdbx_description
1 polymer ?
#
loop_
_entity_poly.entity_id
_entity_poly.type
_entity_poly.pdbx_seq_one_letter_code
_entity_poly.pdbx_strand_id
1 'polypeptide(L)'
;MVGEHVGYEVAQEPIYAVRLTGDTLNPLAEELKVFHAKTEKELCCYVTKTGLLFSTISDDAPSFHEFFPELEDLLGKVDFTRLPHRRSIRYEGRFNWKTMVDGYQECLHCQYTHPSFSVYYPPTFYTVRNNHNFSQHIADPKKPDDGLFLYFFPNCTLNVYGGGMSSFRVCPTSDPQVTRMEFDYYHLAEGEKFEEYFKFVRQVAMEDFELCEKAQDNLAKGVYHEGILNPEKENGVSYYQQRVFQMVCEQHTADQVSRQNDDSGRKDQVPPSLLQMVA
;
A
#
# COMPACT_ATOMS: atom_id res chain seq x y z
N MET A 1 -9.85 -6.96 -20.77
CA MET A 1 -9.95 -7.79 -22.00
C MET A 1 -8.64 -8.53 -22.23
N VAL A 2 -8.61 -9.56 -23.08
CA VAL A 2 -7.32 -10.18 -23.47
C VAL A 2 -6.46 -9.16 -24.21
N GLY A 3 -5.19 -9.06 -23.85
CA GLY A 3 -4.23 -8.09 -24.40
C GLY A 3 -4.38 -6.66 -23.89
N GLU A 4 -5.33 -6.38 -23.00
CA GLU A 4 -5.46 -5.06 -22.38
C GLU A 4 -4.42 -4.90 -21.27
N HIS A 5 -3.65 -3.81 -21.32
CA HIS A 5 -2.62 -3.51 -20.34
C HIS A 5 -3.20 -2.57 -19.28
N VAL A 6 -3.09 -2.96 -18.01
CA VAL A 6 -3.44 -2.13 -16.87
C VAL A 6 -2.14 -1.74 -16.16
N GLY A 7 -1.70 -0.50 -16.37
CA GLY A 7 -0.42 0.02 -15.89
C GLY A 7 -0.50 0.64 -14.50
N TYR A 8 0.54 0.41 -13.71
CA TYR A 8 0.77 1.00 -12.39
C TYR A 8 2.23 1.45 -12.28
N GLU A 9 2.50 2.38 -11.37
CA GLU A 9 3.88 2.72 -11.00
C GLU A 9 3.95 2.76 -9.48
N VAL A 10 4.76 1.88 -8.89
CA VAL A 10 4.91 1.73 -7.44
C VAL A 10 6.40 1.85 -7.12
N ALA A 11 6.76 2.75 -6.19
CA ALA A 11 8.16 3.01 -5.84
C ALA A 11 9.06 3.30 -7.06
N GLN A 12 8.57 4.12 -8.01
CA GLN A 12 9.24 4.48 -9.27
C GLN A 12 9.45 3.31 -10.26
N GLU A 13 8.95 2.11 -9.94
CA GLU A 13 8.98 0.94 -10.82
C GLU A 13 7.67 0.84 -11.60
N PRO A 14 7.67 1.05 -12.93
CA PRO A 14 6.48 0.92 -13.75
C PRO A 14 6.23 -0.56 -14.05
N ILE A 15 5.01 -1.01 -13.77
CA ILE A 15 4.57 -2.38 -14.01
C ILE A 15 3.24 -2.35 -14.77
N TYR A 16 2.91 -3.42 -15.48
CA TYR A 16 1.58 -3.58 -16.03
C TYR A 16 1.09 -5.01 -15.87
N ALA A 17 -0.19 -5.15 -15.56
CA ALA A 17 -0.90 -6.42 -15.59
C ALA A 17 -1.58 -6.59 -16.95
N VAL A 18 -1.57 -7.81 -17.48
CA VAL A 18 -2.22 -8.16 -18.73
C VAL A 18 -2.87 -9.54 -18.62
N ARG A 19 -4.05 -9.68 -19.22
CA ARG A 19 -4.67 -10.98 -19.45
C ARG A 19 -4.18 -11.53 -20.79
N LEU A 20 -3.45 -12.63 -20.79
CA LEU A 20 -2.85 -13.19 -22.02
C LEU A 20 -3.81 -14.09 -22.80
N THR A 21 -4.69 -14.80 -22.11
CA THR A 21 -5.59 -15.80 -22.70
C THR A 21 -6.95 -15.81 -21.97
N GLY A 22 -7.89 -16.60 -22.49
CA GLY A 22 -9.20 -16.83 -21.86
C GLY A 22 -10.33 -16.03 -22.48
N ASP A 23 -11.54 -16.51 -22.27
CA ASP A 23 -12.79 -15.95 -22.81
C ASP A 23 -13.86 -15.72 -21.73
N THR A 24 -13.63 -16.22 -20.51
CA THR A 24 -14.51 -16.03 -19.35
C THR A 24 -14.57 -14.55 -18.93
N LEU A 25 -15.66 -14.15 -18.28
CA LEU A 25 -15.80 -12.79 -17.75
C LEU A 25 -14.70 -12.47 -16.72
N ASN A 26 -14.50 -13.38 -15.76
CA ASN A 26 -13.47 -13.27 -14.72
C ASN A 26 -12.24 -14.09 -15.16
N PRO A 27 -11.05 -13.46 -15.23
CA PRO A 27 -9.83 -14.17 -15.58
C PRO A 27 -9.46 -15.25 -14.55
N LEU A 28 -8.90 -16.35 -15.03
CA LEU A 28 -8.24 -17.33 -14.16
C LEU A 28 -6.84 -16.84 -13.77
N ALA A 29 -6.27 -17.39 -12.69
CA ALA A 29 -4.98 -16.95 -12.17
C ALA A 29 -3.85 -17.12 -13.20
N GLU A 30 -3.86 -18.22 -13.95
CA GLU A 30 -2.90 -18.55 -15.00
C GLU A 30 -3.02 -17.65 -16.25
N GLU A 31 -4.15 -16.96 -16.41
CA GLU A 31 -4.39 -16.06 -17.54
C GLU A 31 -3.83 -14.65 -17.30
N LEU A 32 -3.57 -14.29 -16.05
CA LEU A 32 -3.06 -12.99 -15.64
C LEU A 32 -1.56 -13.05 -15.42
N LYS A 33 -0.85 -12.12 -16.06
CA LYS A 33 0.60 -11.93 -15.90
C LYS A 33 0.92 -10.48 -15.62
N VAL A 34 2.02 -10.26 -14.91
CA VAL A 34 2.53 -8.93 -14.62
C VAL A 34 3.94 -8.81 -15.16
N PHE A 35 4.24 -7.69 -15.80
CA PHE A 35 5.53 -7.42 -16.38
C PHE A 35 6.04 -6.06 -15.91
N HIS A 36 7.36 -5.95 -15.78
CA HIS A 36 8.02 -4.68 -15.61
C HIS A 36 8.06 -3.93 -16.95
N ALA A 37 7.50 -2.72 -16.98
CA ALA A 37 7.18 -2.01 -18.23
C ALA A 37 8.41 -1.51 -19.01
N LYS A 38 9.60 -1.45 -18.40
CA LYS A 38 10.83 -1.03 -19.09
C LYS A 38 11.68 -2.20 -19.56
N THR A 39 11.64 -3.32 -18.82
CA THR A 39 12.52 -4.47 -19.08
C THR A 39 11.79 -5.64 -19.71
N GLU A 40 10.46 -5.58 -19.78
CA GLU A 40 9.57 -6.65 -20.26
C GLU A 40 9.74 -7.96 -19.48
N LYS A 41 10.34 -7.88 -18.29
CA LYS A 41 10.56 -9.03 -17.42
C LYS A 41 9.26 -9.39 -16.73
N GLU A 42 8.89 -10.67 -16.76
CA GLU A 42 7.77 -11.19 -15.98
C GLU A 42 8.08 -11.09 -14.48
N LEU A 43 7.13 -10.56 -13.72
CA LEU A 43 7.20 -10.39 -12.28
C LEU A 43 6.34 -11.45 -11.58
N CYS A 44 6.73 -11.83 -10.37
CA CYS A 44 5.92 -12.71 -9.56
C CYS A 44 4.57 -12.05 -9.26
N CYS A 45 3.49 -12.81 -9.39
CA CYS A 45 2.15 -12.38 -9.05
C CYS A 45 1.35 -13.50 -8.40
N TYR A 46 0.36 -13.12 -7.61
CA TYR A 46 -0.58 -14.02 -6.95
C TYR A 46 -1.99 -13.48 -7.10
N VAL A 47 -2.91 -14.34 -7.54
CA VAL A 47 -4.33 -14.01 -7.70
C VAL A 47 -5.11 -14.73 -6.61
N THR A 48 -5.81 -13.97 -5.78
CA THR A 48 -6.65 -14.55 -4.72
C THR A 48 -7.88 -15.22 -5.32
N LYS A 49 -8.46 -16.20 -4.61
CA LYS A 49 -9.73 -16.83 -5.00
C LYS A 49 -10.89 -15.83 -5.14
N THR A 50 -10.75 -14.68 -4.51
CA THR A 50 -11.75 -13.60 -4.51
C THR A 50 -11.50 -12.51 -5.55
N GLY A 51 -10.44 -12.62 -6.36
CA GLY A 51 -10.23 -11.78 -7.54
C GLY A 51 -9.27 -10.60 -7.38
N LEU A 52 -8.49 -10.54 -6.29
CA LEU A 52 -7.42 -9.53 -6.16
C LEU A 52 -6.11 -10.06 -6.74
N LEU A 53 -5.36 -9.19 -7.41
CA LEU A 53 -4.03 -9.49 -7.93
C LEU A 53 -2.98 -8.74 -7.11
N PHE A 54 -2.00 -9.48 -6.60
CA PHE A 54 -0.81 -8.97 -5.93
C PHE A 54 0.40 -9.26 -6.80
N SER A 55 1.38 -8.36 -6.82
CA SER A 55 2.63 -8.55 -7.57
C SER A 55 3.82 -7.93 -6.85
N THR A 56 5.01 -8.41 -7.18
CA THR A 56 6.29 -7.95 -6.63
C THR A 56 6.99 -7.03 -7.62
N ILE A 57 7.91 -6.20 -7.13
CA ILE A 57 8.84 -5.43 -7.97
C ILE A 57 10.28 -5.98 -7.91
N SER A 58 10.50 -7.04 -7.10
CA SER A 58 11.78 -7.70 -6.91
C SER A 58 11.60 -9.22 -6.95
N ASP A 59 12.62 -9.92 -7.42
CA ASP A 59 12.69 -11.39 -7.41
C ASP A 59 12.96 -11.95 -6.02
N ASP A 60 13.59 -11.16 -5.15
CA ASP A 60 13.91 -11.54 -3.77
C ASP A 60 12.68 -11.43 -2.84
N ALA A 61 11.52 -11.05 -3.39
CA ALA A 61 10.30 -10.92 -2.64
C ALA A 61 9.80 -12.30 -2.18
N PRO A 62 9.36 -12.43 -0.92
CA PRO A 62 8.79 -13.68 -0.43
C PRO A 62 7.46 -14.00 -1.11
N SER A 63 7.00 -15.24 -0.92
CA SER A 63 5.68 -15.66 -1.44
C SER A 63 4.54 -14.87 -0.78
N PHE A 64 3.37 -14.81 -1.43
CA PHE A 64 2.19 -14.13 -0.89
C PHE A 64 1.82 -14.60 0.53
N HIS A 65 1.86 -15.91 0.80
CA HIS A 65 1.49 -16.47 2.11
C HIS A 65 2.55 -16.24 3.19
N GLU A 66 3.82 -16.11 2.79
CA GLU A 66 4.89 -15.75 3.71
C GLU A 66 4.82 -14.25 4.07
N PHE A 67 4.53 -13.39 3.08
CA PHE A 67 4.40 -11.96 3.32
C PHE A 67 3.09 -11.61 4.05
N PHE A 68 1.96 -12.18 3.65
CA PHE A 68 0.65 -11.94 4.24
C PHE A 68 0.08 -13.23 4.85
N PRO A 69 0.63 -13.71 5.98
CA PRO A 69 0.06 -14.87 6.65
C PRO A 69 -1.40 -14.58 7.03
N GLU A 70 -2.30 -15.55 6.82
CA GLU A 70 -3.72 -15.48 7.21
C GLU A 70 -4.59 -14.46 6.44
N LEU A 71 -4.03 -13.69 5.51
CA LEU A 71 -4.81 -12.69 4.76
C LEU A 71 -5.87 -13.33 3.84
N GLU A 72 -5.58 -14.48 3.25
CA GLU A 72 -6.48 -15.11 2.28
C GLU A 72 -7.85 -15.46 2.91
N ASP A 73 -7.87 -15.93 4.15
CA ASP A 73 -9.10 -16.25 4.88
C ASP A 73 -9.96 -15.00 5.11
N LEU A 74 -9.31 -13.86 5.38
CA LEU A 74 -10.00 -12.59 5.57
C LEU A 74 -10.57 -12.06 4.25
N LEU A 75 -9.79 -12.14 3.16
CA LEU A 75 -10.24 -11.76 1.83
C LEU A 75 -11.38 -12.65 1.33
N GLY A 76 -11.42 -13.92 1.74
CA GLY A 76 -12.47 -14.90 1.40
C GLY A 76 -13.90 -14.48 1.75
N LYS A 77 -14.07 -13.44 2.59
CA LYS A 77 -15.38 -12.91 2.99
C LYS A 77 -16.06 -12.06 1.92
N VAL A 78 -15.32 -11.58 0.93
CA VAL A 78 -15.83 -10.68 -0.11
C VAL A 78 -15.44 -11.22 -1.48
N ASP A 79 -16.40 -11.33 -2.38
CA ASP A 79 -16.15 -11.64 -3.79
C ASP A 79 -15.90 -10.34 -4.57
N PHE A 80 -14.62 -9.98 -4.75
CA PHE A 80 -14.23 -8.74 -5.43
C PHE A 80 -14.49 -8.79 -6.94
N THR A 81 -14.61 -9.99 -7.53
CA THR A 81 -14.91 -10.16 -8.96
C THR A 81 -16.27 -9.59 -9.35
N ARG A 82 -17.16 -9.41 -8.36
CA ARG A 82 -18.49 -8.84 -8.56
C ARG A 82 -18.51 -7.32 -8.61
N LEU A 83 -17.41 -6.63 -8.32
CA LEU A 83 -17.37 -5.17 -8.25
C LEU A 83 -16.68 -4.59 -9.50
N PRO A 84 -17.43 -4.12 -10.51
CA PRO A 84 -16.83 -3.51 -11.69
C PRO A 84 -16.05 -2.25 -11.32
N HIS A 85 -14.91 -2.06 -11.97
CA HIS A 85 -14.20 -0.78 -11.96
C HIS A 85 -15.09 0.32 -12.56
N ARG A 86 -15.08 1.50 -11.93
CA ARG A 86 -15.89 2.66 -12.37
C ARG A 86 -15.06 3.91 -12.63
N ARG A 87 -14.04 4.16 -11.80
CA ARG A 87 -13.24 5.39 -11.90
C ARG A 87 -11.87 5.19 -11.25
N SER A 88 -10.85 5.76 -11.86
CA SER A 88 -9.54 5.96 -11.23
C SER A 88 -9.20 7.45 -11.21
N ILE A 89 -8.57 7.91 -10.14
CA ILE A 89 -8.02 9.27 -10.03
C ILE A 89 -6.61 9.21 -9.47
N ARG A 90 -5.78 10.18 -9.86
CA ARG A 90 -4.43 10.35 -9.31
C ARG A 90 -4.14 11.82 -9.11
N TYR A 91 -3.47 12.16 -8.02
CA TYR A 91 -3.04 13.54 -7.72
C TYR A 91 -1.89 13.52 -6.71
N GLU A 92 -1.08 14.57 -6.71
CA GLU A 92 0.05 14.71 -5.80
C GLU A 92 -0.35 15.48 -4.54
N GLY A 93 0.20 15.07 -3.40
CA GLY A 93 0.13 15.79 -2.14
C GLY A 93 1.51 16.15 -1.61
N ARG A 94 1.57 17.26 -0.87
CA ARG A 94 2.80 17.78 -0.25
C ARG A 94 2.98 17.21 1.17
N PHE A 95 3.08 15.88 1.24
CA PHE A 95 3.38 15.14 2.45
C PHE A 95 4.18 13.88 2.17
N ASN A 96 4.93 13.42 3.17
CA ASN A 96 5.57 12.12 3.13
C ASN A 96 4.51 11.02 3.12
N TRP A 97 4.76 9.93 2.40
CA TRP A 97 3.82 8.80 2.30
C TRP A 97 3.39 8.27 3.67
N LYS A 98 4.31 8.27 4.65
CA LYS A 98 4.03 7.82 6.02
C LYS A 98 2.99 8.68 6.72
N THR A 99 2.90 9.98 6.41
CA THR A 99 1.89 10.87 7.02
C THR A 99 0.47 10.46 6.66
N MET A 100 0.24 10.01 5.42
CA MET A 100 -1.07 9.46 5.01
C MET A 100 -1.34 8.09 5.65
N VAL A 101 -0.30 7.25 5.76
CA VAL A 101 -0.42 5.94 6.42
C VAL A 101 -0.67 6.10 7.93
N ASP A 102 -0.03 7.06 8.60
CA ASP A 102 -0.30 7.43 9.99
C ASP A 102 -1.79 7.71 10.18
N GLY A 103 -2.37 8.60 9.37
CA GLY A 103 -3.80 8.93 9.45
C GLY A 103 -4.71 7.74 9.19
N TYR A 104 -4.42 6.90 8.19
CA TYR A 104 -5.23 5.70 7.93
C TYR A 104 -5.11 4.66 9.05
N GLN A 105 -3.98 4.61 9.76
CA GLN A 105 -3.68 3.62 10.80
C GLN A 105 -4.36 3.91 12.16
N GLU A 106 -5.23 4.92 12.22
CA GLU A 106 -6.02 5.28 13.40
C GLU A 106 -7.39 5.86 12.99
N CYS A 107 -8.25 6.11 13.98
CA CYS A 107 -9.51 6.83 13.77
C CYS A 107 -9.84 7.76 14.95
N LEU A 108 -8.80 8.19 15.67
CA LEU A 108 -8.85 9.21 16.70
C LEU A 108 -9.23 10.57 16.09
N HIS A 109 -8.75 10.90 14.88
CA HIS A 109 -9.13 12.12 14.18
C HIS A 109 -10.56 12.09 13.62
N CYS A 110 -11.11 10.90 13.34
CA CYS A 110 -12.36 10.73 12.59
C CYS A 110 -13.53 11.56 13.14
N GLN A 111 -13.70 11.60 14.47
CA GLN A 111 -14.82 12.33 15.09
C GLN A 111 -14.78 13.84 14.83
N TYR A 112 -13.60 14.38 14.57
CA TYR A 112 -13.36 15.81 14.38
C TYR A 112 -13.28 16.17 12.89
N THR A 113 -12.73 15.27 12.07
CA THR A 113 -12.40 15.53 10.67
C THR A 113 -13.47 15.04 9.71
N HIS A 114 -14.19 13.95 10.04
CA HIS A 114 -15.16 13.33 9.12
C HIS A 114 -16.59 13.27 9.70
N PRO A 115 -17.32 14.40 9.75
CA PRO A 115 -18.69 14.42 10.25
C PRO A 115 -19.63 13.48 9.47
N SER A 116 -19.49 13.41 8.14
CA SER A 116 -20.34 12.57 7.29
C SER A 116 -20.05 11.08 7.46
N PHE A 117 -18.77 10.71 7.58
CA PHE A 117 -18.35 9.33 7.82
C PHE A 117 -18.74 8.83 9.21
N SER A 118 -18.57 9.66 10.24
CA SER A 118 -18.83 9.31 11.63
C SER A 118 -20.30 8.98 11.93
N VAL A 119 -21.22 9.40 11.05
CA VAL A 119 -22.65 9.02 11.13
C VAL A 119 -22.84 7.53 10.86
N TYR A 120 -22.09 6.97 9.92
CA TYR A 120 -22.17 5.56 9.52
C TYR A 120 -21.22 4.68 10.34
N TYR A 121 -20.02 5.19 10.63
CA TYR A 121 -18.95 4.47 11.31
C TYR A 121 -18.48 5.25 12.55
N PRO A 122 -19.21 5.15 13.68
CA PRO A 122 -18.88 5.91 14.87
C PRO A 122 -17.55 5.43 15.48
N PRO A 123 -16.58 6.34 15.74
CA PRO A 123 -15.23 5.97 16.19
C PRO A 123 -15.19 5.42 17.63
N THR A 124 -16.30 5.48 18.36
CA THR A 124 -16.44 5.00 19.74
C THR A 124 -15.97 3.56 19.90
N PHE A 125 -16.31 2.69 18.95
CA PHE A 125 -16.03 1.25 19.01
C PHE A 125 -14.88 0.80 18.09
N TYR A 126 -14.19 1.75 17.48
CA TYR A 126 -13.15 1.49 16.51
C TYR A 126 -11.94 0.79 17.14
N THR A 127 -11.46 -0.26 16.49
CA THR A 127 -10.23 -0.99 16.85
C THR A 127 -9.45 -1.40 15.61
N VAL A 128 -8.12 -1.40 15.70
CA VAL A 128 -7.23 -1.90 14.66
C VAL A 128 -6.62 -3.23 15.12
N ARG A 129 -6.86 -4.29 14.34
CA ARG A 129 -6.22 -5.60 14.52
C ARG A 129 -5.03 -5.70 13.59
N ASN A 130 -3.83 -5.70 14.18
CA ASN A 130 -2.58 -5.78 13.45
C ASN A 130 -2.17 -7.24 13.19
N ASN A 131 -1.78 -7.53 11.96
CA ASN A 131 -1.18 -8.79 11.51
C ASN A 131 0.16 -8.48 10.84
N HIS A 132 0.97 -9.49 10.54
CA HIS A 132 2.40 -9.34 10.21
C HIS A 132 2.73 -8.21 9.20
N ASN A 133 2.03 -8.14 8.06
CA ASN A 133 2.19 -7.08 7.06
C ASN A 133 0.84 -6.46 6.62
N PHE A 134 -0.22 -6.60 7.42
CA PHE A 134 -1.49 -5.93 7.13
C PHE A 134 -2.26 -5.64 8.42
N SER A 135 -3.14 -4.64 8.37
CA SER A 135 -4.01 -4.29 9.50
C SER A 135 -5.46 -4.32 9.07
N GLN A 136 -6.33 -4.80 9.95
CA GLN A 136 -7.78 -4.79 9.78
C GLN A 136 -8.40 -3.75 10.70
N HIS A 137 -9.17 -2.83 10.12
CA HIS A 137 -9.88 -1.80 10.85
C HIS A 137 -11.33 -2.25 11.06
N ILE A 138 -11.79 -2.22 12.31
CA ILE A 138 -13.11 -2.69 12.71
C ILE A 138 -13.85 -1.52 13.36
N ALA A 139 -14.85 -0.99 12.66
CA ALA A 139 -15.61 0.17 13.12
C ALA A 139 -16.61 -0.17 14.26
N ASP A 140 -17.36 -1.26 14.12
CA ASP A 140 -18.23 -1.79 15.18
C ASP A 140 -17.97 -3.29 15.38
N PRO A 141 -17.36 -3.71 16.50
CA PRO A 141 -17.11 -5.12 16.80
C PRO A 141 -18.38 -5.97 16.91
N LYS A 142 -19.56 -5.35 17.13
CA LYS A 142 -20.85 -6.04 17.13
C LYS A 142 -21.41 -6.26 15.73
N LYS A 143 -20.84 -5.58 14.73
CA LYS A 143 -21.16 -5.73 13.31
C LYS A 143 -19.86 -5.92 12.50
N PRO A 144 -19.13 -7.03 12.74
CA PRO A 144 -17.86 -7.28 12.06
C PRO A 144 -17.99 -7.42 10.53
N ASP A 145 -19.21 -7.56 10.02
CA ASP A 145 -19.54 -7.71 8.61
C ASP A 145 -20.05 -6.39 7.94
N ASP A 146 -20.07 -5.25 8.66
CA ASP A 146 -20.58 -3.95 8.15
C ASP A 146 -19.58 -3.19 7.23
N GLY A 147 -18.50 -3.88 6.86
CA GLY A 147 -17.44 -3.38 5.99
C GLY A 147 -16.15 -4.16 6.17
N LEU A 148 -15.24 -4.02 5.20
CA LEU A 148 -13.90 -4.58 5.26
C LEU A 148 -12.90 -3.47 4.94
N PHE A 149 -12.13 -3.06 5.96
CA PHE A 149 -11.15 -1.99 5.87
C PHE A 149 -9.78 -2.56 6.17
N LEU A 150 -8.91 -2.57 5.16
CA LEU A 150 -7.61 -3.19 5.21
C LEU A 150 -6.53 -2.21 4.78
N TYR A 151 -5.44 -2.20 5.53
CA TYR A 151 -4.16 -1.68 5.08
C TYR A 151 -3.25 -2.84 4.74
N PHE A 152 -2.71 -2.84 3.53
CA PHE A 152 -1.64 -3.72 3.09
C PHE A 152 -0.33 -2.94 3.15
N PHE A 153 0.56 -3.37 4.03
CA PHE A 153 1.91 -2.83 4.07
C PHE A 153 2.61 -3.08 2.73
N PRO A 154 3.34 -2.10 2.16
CA PRO A 154 3.67 -0.81 2.78
C PRO A 154 2.72 0.34 2.47
N ASN A 155 1.90 0.29 1.43
CA ASN A 155 1.33 1.52 0.89
C ASN A 155 -0.03 1.37 0.18
N CYS A 156 -0.74 0.27 0.36
CA CYS A 156 -2.02 0.02 -0.31
C CYS A 156 -3.13 -0.15 0.72
N THR A 157 -4.34 0.29 0.38
CA THR A 157 -5.53 0.08 1.21
C THR A 157 -6.66 -0.54 0.41
N LEU A 158 -7.62 -1.11 1.12
CA LEU A 158 -8.85 -1.64 0.57
C LEU A 158 -9.98 -1.37 1.55
N ASN A 159 -10.98 -0.61 1.09
CA ASN A 159 -12.15 -0.23 1.88
C ASN A 159 -13.40 -0.72 1.15
N VAL A 160 -14.11 -1.67 1.75
CA VAL A 160 -15.39 -2.19 1.27
C VAL A 160 -16.50 -1.61 2.13
N TYR A 161 -17.43 -0.95 1.46
CA TYR A 161 -18.65 -0.39 2.01
C TYR A 161 -19.86 -1.21 1.51
N GLY A 162 -21.05 -0.97 2.07
CA GLY A 162 -22.30 -1.64 1.66
C GLY A 162 -22.77 -1.32 0.23
N GLY A 163 -22.05 -1.81 -0.79
CA GLY A 163 -22.36 -1.67 -2.22
C GLY A 163 -21.17 -1.34 -3.13
N GLY A 164 -20.03 -0.92 -2.56
CA GLY A 164 -18.86 -0.46 -3.32
C GLY A 164 -17.54 -0.71 -2.60
N MET A 165 -16.45 -0.64 -3.36
CA MET A 165 -15.09 -0.73 -2.86
C MET A 165 -14.29 0.47 -3.35
N SER A 166 -13.38 0.95 -2.51
CA SER A 166 -12.32 1.86 -2.91
C SER A 166 -10.98 1.30 -2.46
N SER A 167 -9.99 1.35 -3.32
CA SER A 167 -8.60 1.07 -2.97
C SER A 167 -7.79 2.31 -3.26
N PHE A 168 -6.89 2.68 -2.35
CA PHE A 168 -5.92 3.73 -2.65
C PHE A 168 -4.50 3.27 -2.37
N ARG A 169 -3.57 3.83 -3.14
CA ARG A 169 -2.14 3.63 -2.98
C ARG A 169 -1.46 4.96 -2.70
N VAL A 170 -0.54 4.91 -1.77
CA VAL A 170 0.28 6.03 -1.32
C VAL A 170 1.65 5.88 -1.95
N CYS A 171 1.84 6.40 -3.16
CA CYS A 171 3.06 6.18 -3.94
C CYS A 171 4.08 7.29 -3.62
N PRO A 172 5.17 7.01 -2.87
CA PRO A 172 6.21 8.00 -2.64
C PRO A 172 6.84 8.42 -3.97
N THR A 173 7.28 9.68 -4.09
CA THR A 173 8.07 10.14 -5.25
C THR A 173 9.56 10.20 -4.91
N SER A 174 10.39 10.64 -5.87
CA SER A 174 11.81 10.91 -5.60
C SER A 174 12.03 12.03 -4.59
N ASP A 175 11.06 12.94 -4.43
CA ASP A 175 11.03 13.90 -3.35
C ASP A 175 10.28 13.28 -2.15
N PRO A 176 10.93 13.05 -1.00
CA PRO A 176 10.30 12.43 0.16
C PRO A 176 9.19 13.29 0.78
N GLN A 177 9.05 14.57 0.41
CA GLN A 177 7.95 15.43 0.84
C GLN A 177 6.76 15.42 -0.14
N VAL A 178 6.85 14.65 -1.22
CA VAL A 178 5.81 14.57 -2.24
C VAL A 178 5.39 13.12 -2.43
N THR A 179 4.08 12.91 -2.38
CA THR A 179 3.46 11.61 -2.56
C THR A 179 2.41 11.70 -3.65
N ARG A 180 2.41 10.75 -4.58
CA ARG A 180 1.32 10.56 -5.54
C ARG A 180 0.27 9.64 -4.91
N MET A 181 -0.92 10.17 -4.70
CA MET A 181 -2.08 9.38 -4.28
C MET A 181 -2.78 8.83 -5.52
N GLU A 182 -3.07 7.55 -5.54
CA GLU A 182 -3.84 6.87 -6.59
C GLU A 182 -5.04 6.18 -5.99
N PHE A 183 -6.22 6.35 -6.58
CA PHE A 183 -7.45 5.74 -6.10
C PHE A 183 -8.16 5.01 -7.23
N ASP A 184 -8.69 3.84 -6.92
CA ASP A 184 -9.56 3.06 -7.77
C ASP A 184 -10.90 2.83 -7.07
N TYR A 185 -11.99 3.13 -7.77
CA TYR A 185 -13.35 3.02 -7.27
C TYR A 185 -14.12 1.96 -8.05
N TYR A 186 -14.77 1.07 -7.31
CA TYR A 186 -15.51 -0.07 -7.83
C TYR A 186 -16.91 -0.08 -7.24
N HIS A 187 -17.93 -0.35 -8.06
CA HIS A 187 -19.32 -0.29 -7.60
C HIS A 187 -20.26 -1.07 -8.53
N LEU A 188 -21.23 -1.80 -7.95
CA LEU A 188 -22.22 -2.55 -8.72
C LEU A 188 -23.10 -1.63 -9.57
N ALA A 189 -23.63 -0.57 -8.98
CA ALA A 189 -24.43 0.42 -9.68
C ALA A 189 -23.57 1.37 -10.53
N GLU A 190 -24.22 1.98 -11.53
CA GLU A 190 -23.68 3.04 -12.38
C GLU A 190 -24.58 4.28 -12.35
N GLY A 191 -24.18 5.33 -13.08
CA GLY A 191 -24.94 6.59 -13.14
C GLY A 191 -24.99 7.30 -11.79
N GLU A 192 -26.15 7.88 -11.47
CA GLU A 192 -26.31 8.74 -10.28
C GLU A 192 -25.95 8.03 -8.97
N LYS A 193 -26.32 6.75 -8.82
CA LYS A 193 -25.98 5.96 -7.62
C LYS A 193 -24.48 5.83 -7.40
N PHE A 194 -23.72 5.65 -8.48
CA PHE A 194 -22.26 5.62 -8.39
C PHE A 194 -21.70 7.00 -8.05
N GLU A 195 -22.23 8.07 -8.63
CA GLU A 195 -21.76 9.44 -8.34
C GLU A 195 -22.02 9.84 -6.88
N GLU A 196 -23.12 9.40 -6.27
CA GLU A 196 -23.39 9.61 -4.84
C GLU A 196 -22.34 8.89 -3.97
N TYR A 197 -22.09 7.61 -4.24
CA TYR A 197 -21.04 6.83 -3.55
C TYR A 197 -19.66 7.49 -3.73
N PHE A 198 -19.30 7.85 -4.96
CA PHE A 198 -18.02 8.47 -5.26
C PHE A 198 -17.86 9.79 -4.53
N LYS A 199 -18.88 10.66 -4.53
CA LYS A 199 -18.83 11.95 -3.81
C LYS A 199 -18.56 11.76 -2.33
N PHE A 200 -19.24 10.80 -1.70
CA PHE A 200 -19.05 10.49 -0.28
C PHE A 200 -17.63 10.02 0.02
N VAL A 201 -17.15 8.96 -0.65
CA VAL A 201 -15.81 8.42 -0.39
C VAL A 201 -14.71 9.42 -0.77
N ARG A 202 -14.94 10.21 -1.84
CA ARG A 202 -14.01 11.25 -2.27
C ARG A 202 -13.89 12.38 -1.25
N GLN A 203 -14.99 12.76 -0.61
CA GLN A 203 -14.99 13.79 0.42
C GLN A 203 -14.09 13.38 1.59
N VAL A 204 -14.28 12.17 2.14
CA VAL A 204 -13.44 11.65 3.23
C VAL A 204 -11.97 11.64 2.83
N ALA A 205 -11.65 11.13 1.63
CA ALA A 205 -10.27 11.12 1.14
C ALA A 205 -9.64 12.53 0.97
N MET A 206 -10.45 13.55 0.66
CA MET A 206 -9.95 14.94 0.59
C MET A 206 -9.76 15.57 1.96
N GLU A 207 -10.64 15.26 2.92
CA GLU A 207 -10.50 15.70 4.30
C GLU A 207 -9.19 15.16 4.91
N ASP A 208 -8.87 13.88 4.69
CA ASP A 208 -7.59 13.27 5.10
C ASP A 208 -6.40 13.91 4.39
N PHE A 209 -6.52 14.15 3.09
CA PHE A 209 -5.47 14.77 2.30
C PHE A 209 -5.08 16.15 2.83
N GLU A 210 -6.07 17.01 3.11
CA GLU A 210 -5.84 18.34 3.67
C GLU A 210 -5.24 18.27 5.08
N LEU A 211 -5.63 17.28 5.88
CA LEU A 211 -5.04 17.05 7.20
C LEU A 211 -3.55 16.68 7.07
N CYS A 212 -3.20 15.83 6.12
CA CYS A 212 -1.82 15.42 5.86
C CYS A 212 -0.93 16.58 5.40
N GLU A 213 -1.41 17.46 4.52
CA GLU A 213 -0.64 18.64 4.09
C GLU A 213 -0.37 19.60 5.27
N LYS A 214 -1.37 19.82 6.13
CA LYS A 214 -1.21 20.66 7.33
C LYS A 214 -0.29 20.00 8.36
N ALA A 215 -0.38 18.68 8.54
CA ALA A 215 0.49 17.94 9.43
C ALA A 215 1.95 18.03 8.96
N GLN A 216 2.21 17.78 7.67
CA GLN A 216 3.54 17.85 7.09
C GLN A 216 4.15 19.26 7.21
N ASP A 217 3.39 20.32 6.91
CA ASP A 217 3.86 21.71 7.06
C ASP A 217 4.32 21.99 8.49
N ASN A 218 3.61 21.48 9.50
CA ASN A 218 3.99 21.65 10.89
C ASN A 218 5.21 20.81 11.29
N LEU A 219 5.30 19.57 10.81
CA LEU A 219 6.48 18.71 11.02
C LEU A 219 7.75 19.36 10.44
N ALA A 220 7.63 20.04 9.29
CA ALA A 220 8.76 20.70 8.62
C ALA A 220 9.25 21.98 9.32
N LYS A 221 8.49 22.55 10.27
CA LYS A 221 8.90 23.76 11.01
C LYS A 221 10.05 23.53 12.01
N GLY A 222 10.36 22.27 12.32
CA GLY A 222 11.49 21.91 13.19
C GLY A 222 11.29 22.19 14.69
N VAL A 223 10.07 22.55 15.11
CA VAL A 223 9.71 22.75 16.53
C VAL A 223 9.25 21.44 17.18
N TYR A 224 8.62 20.57 16.41
CA TYR A 224 8.18 19.25 16.86
C TYR A 224 9.30 18.22 16.73
N HIS A 225 9.49 17.40 17.76
CA HIS A 225 10.50 16.34 17.78
C HIS A 225 9.87 14.94 17.77
N GLU A 226 8.94 14.69 18.69
CA GLU A 226 8.24 13.42 18.83
C GLU A 226 6.87 13.64 19.47
N GLY A 227 5.98 12.67 19.28
CA GLY A 227 4.63 12.66 19.82
C GLY A 227 4.35 11.32 20.47
N ILE A 228 3.57 11.36 21.54
CA ILE A 228 3.19 10.16 22.28
C ILE A 228 1.90 9.62 21.66
N LEU A 229 1.98 8.43 21.07
CA LEU A 229 0.81 7.74 20.53
C LEU A 229 -0.08 7.23 21.67
N ASN A 230 -1.39 7.36 21.48
CA ASN A 230 -2.39 6.73 22.32
C ASN A 230 -2.32 5.20 22.16
N PRO A 231 -1.99 4.44 23.21
CA PRO A 231 -1.75 3.00 23.10
C PRO A 231 -3.00 2.19 22.72
N GLU A 232 -4.20 2.73 22.95
CA GLU A 232 -5.46 2.06 22.62
C GLU A 232 -6.01 2.48 21.26
N LYS A 233 -5.87 3.76 20.89
CA LYS A 233 -6.50 4.34 19.69
C LYS A 233 -5.57 4.46 18.49
N GLU A 234 -4.25 4.44 18.71
CA GLU A 234 -3.21 4.60 17.68
C GLU A 234 -2.27 3.37 17.65
N ASN A 235 -2.78 2.20 18.06
CA ASN A 235 -2.00 0.95 18.05
C ASN A 235 -1.61 0.49 16.63
N GLY A 236 -2.43 0.82 15.61
CA GLY A 236 -2.08 0.60 14.20
C GLY A 236 -0.88 1.43 13.77
N VAL A 237 -0.86 2.71 14.18
CA VAL A 237 0.24 3.66 13.91
C VAL A 237 1.55 3.11 14.48
N SER A 238 1.56 2.74 15.76
CA SER A 238 2.75 2.19 16.40
C SER A 238 3.23 0.90 15.73
N TYR A 239 2.32 0.01 15.33
CA TYR A 239 2.68 -1.28 14.75
C TYR A 239 3.34 -1.12 13.38
N TYR A 240 2.72 -0.36 12.48
CA TYR A 240 3.28 -0.17 11.14
C TYR A 240 4.60 0.62 11.21
N GLN A 241 4.72 1.64 12.07
CA GLN A 241 5.98 2.39 12.23
C GLN A 241 7.11 1.47 12.71
N GLN A 242 6.83 0.56 13.66
CA GLN A 242 7.79 -0.43 14.10
C GLN A 242 8.21 -1.36 12.96
N ARG A 243 7.27 -1.77 12.11
CA ARG A 243 7.56 -2.60 10.92
C ARG A 243 8.45 -1.87 9.91
N VAL A 244 8.15 -0.60 9.61
CA VAL A 244 9.01 0.26 8.76
C VAL A 244 10.41 0.34 9.36
N PHE A 245 10.52 0.65 10.66
CA PHE A 245 11.81 0.79 11.33
C PHE A 245 12.63 -0.49 11.27
N GLN A 246 12.02 -1.64 11.58
CA GLN A 246 12.67 -2.94 11.50
C GLN A 246 13.23 -3.20 10.09
N MET A 247 12.42 -3.06 9.04
CA MET A 247 12.84 -3.34 7.67
C MET A 247 13.94 -2.38 7.20
N VAL A 248 13.89 -1.10 7.60
CA VAL A 248 14.96 -0.14 7.30
C VAL A 248 16.27 -0.52 8.02
N CYS A 249 16.22 -0.95 9.28
CA CYS A 249 17.41 -1.40 10.01
C CYS A 249 18.00 -2.69 9.45
N GLU A 250 17.16 -3.64 9.06
CA GLU A 250 17.57 -4.89 8.39
C GLU A 250 18.26 -4.57 7.06
N GLN A 251 17.63 -3.74 6.21
CA GLN A 251 18.22 -3.32 4.94
C GLN A 251 19.53 -2.55 5.16
N HIS A 252 19.57 -1.63 6.12
CA HIS A 252 20.78 -0.88 6.44
C HIS A 252 21.93 -1.82 6.82
N THR A 253 21.66 -2.85 7.62
CA THR A 253 22.66 -3.84 8.01
C THR A 253 23.15 -4.64 6.81
N ALA A 254 22.25 -5.08 5.93
CA ALA A 254 22.60 -5.77 4.69
C ALA A 254 23.49 -4.90 3.78
N ASP A 255 23.15 -3.62 3.62
CA ASP A 255 23.93 -2.66 2.82
C ASP A 255 25.34 -2.46 3.39
N GLN A 256 25.49 -2.41 4.72
CA GLN A 256 26.81 -2.28 5.36
C GLN A 256 27.67 -3.53 5.13
N VAL A 257 27.09 -4.72 5.23
CA VAL A 257 27.79 -5.99 4.98
C VAL A 257 28.22 -6.09 3.50
N SER A 258 27.33 -5.73 2.57
CA SER A 258 27.65 -5.71 1.13
C SER A 258 28.81 -4.78 0.83
N ARG A 259 28.83 -3.55 1.39
CA ARG A 259 29.93 -2.59 1.22
C ARG A 259 31.26 -3.11 1.77
N GLN A 260 31.24 -3.78 2.93
CA GLN A 260 32.45 -4.37 3.52
C GLN A 260 33.01 -5.51 2.67
N ASN A 261 32.13 -6.33 2.07
CA ASN A 261 32.52 -7.41 1.17
C ASN A 261 33.10 -6.89 -0.15
N ASP A 262 32.56 -5.80 -0.70
CA ASP A 262 33.11 -5.16 -1.89
C ASP A 262 34.49 -4.55 -1.61
N ASP A 263 34.66 -3.90 -0.46
CA ASP A 263 35.95 -3.31 -0.05
C ASP A 263 37.01 -4.36 0.29
N SER A 264 36.63 -5.53 0.82
CA SER A 264 37.57 -6.65 1.07
C SER A 264 37.96 -7.34 -0.23
N GLY A 265 37.00 -7.61 -1.13
CA GLY A 265 37.27 -8.16 -2.47
C GLY A 265 38.14 -7.26 -3.34
N ARG A 266 38.09 -5.94 -3.13
CA ARG A 266 38.97 -4.97 -3.81
C ARG A 266 40.37 -4.90 -3.22
N LYS A 267 40.55 -5.22 -1.93
CA LYS A 267 41.87 -5.31 -1.27
C LYS A 267 42.63 -6.60 -1.61
N ASP A 268 41.93 -7.67 -1.96
CA ASP A 268 42.56 -8.93 -2.39
C ASP A 268 43.00 -8.93 -3.87
N GLN A 269 42.74 -7.85 -4.61
CA GLN A 269 43.25 -7.61 -5.98
C GLN A 269 44.49 -6.69 -6.01
N VAL A 270 45.42 -6.83 -5.05
CA VAL A 270 46.76 -6.25 -5.21
C VAL A 270 47.50 -7.06 -6.28
N PRO A 271 47.94 -6.47 -7.41
CA PRO A 271 48.67 -7.21 -8.43
C PRO A 271 50.00 -7.70 -7.86
N PRO A 272 50.53 -8.87 -8.30
CA PRO A 272 51.83 -9.34 -7.87
C PRO A 272 52.87 -8.28 -8.21
N SER A 273 53.66 -7.85 -7.23
CA SER A 273 54.75 -6.90 -7.45
C SER A 273 55.64 -7.44 -8.58
N LEU A 274 55.75 -6.66 -9.66
CA LEU A 274 56.70 -6.89 -10.75
C LEU A 274 58.11 -6.92 -10.17
N LEU A 275 58.64 -8.12 -10.04
CA LEU A 275 60.05 -8.39 -9.82
C LEU A 275 60.70 -8.44 -11.21
N GLN A 276 61.40 -7.39 -11.61
CA GLN A 276 62.47 -7.41 -12.63
C GLN A 276 63.26 -6.09 -12.54
N MET A 277 64.45 -6.14 -11.93
CA MET A 277 65.76 -6.24 -12.60
C MET A 277 66.14 -5.00 -13.43
N VAL A 278 67.09 -4.20 -12.92
CA VAL A 278 68.14 -3.57 -13.75
C VAL A 278 69.45 -3.46 -12.94
N ALA A 279 70.49 -4.05 -13.53
CA ALA A 279 71.96 -3.93 -13.33
C ALA A 279 72.57 -4.30 -11.97
#